data_AF-A0A661F1Y2-F1
#
_entry.id   AF-A0A661F1Y2-F1
#
_cell.length_a   1.000
_cell.length_b   1.000
_cell.length_c   1.000
_cell.angle_alpha   90.00
_cell.angle_beta   90.00
_cell.angle_gamma   90.00
#
_symmetry.space_group_name_H-M   'P 1'
#
loop_
_entity.id
_entity.type
_entity.pdbx_description
1 polymer ?
#
loop_
_entity_poly.entity_id
_entity_poly.type
_entity_poly.pdbx_seq_one_letter_code
_entity_poly.pdbx_strand_id
1 'polypeptide(L)'
;MKETVLNQPEIQAFYKANFHLLEMNILDEHPISGFSGNQTTPKEFSQSNHIRVTPTLIFYSTEGERLFKQIGIIADPQEFRWLGEYILEEGYSHESFGHYKRNKRTGH
;
A
#
# COMPACT_ATOMS: atom_id res chain seq x y z
N MET A 1 -12.02 -5.55 2.66
CA MET A 1 -11.13 -5.19 1.52
C MET A 1 -11.11 -6.25 0.44
N LYS A 2 -10.78 -7.51 0.73
CA LYS A 2 -10.74 -8.58 -0.30
C LYS A 2 -12.06 -8.69 -1.09
N GLU A 3 -13.19 -8.57 -0.41
CA GLU A 3 -14.54 -8.71 -1.00
C GLU A 3 -15.20 -7.38 -1.42
N THR A 4 -14.58 -6.24 -1.12
CA THR A 4 -15.20 -4.92 -1.33
C THR A 4 -14.42 -4.04 -2.30
N VAL A 5 -13.08 -4.11 -2.25
CA VAL A 5 -12.17 -3.23 -2.99
C VAL A 5 -11.27 -4.04 -3.91
N LEU A 6 -10.58 -5.06 -3.38
CA LEU A 6 -9.58 -5.80 -4.15
C LEU A 6 -10.22 -6.77 -5.15
N ASN A 7 -11.52 -7.03 -5.06
CA ASN A 7 -12.28 -7.77 -6.06
C ASN A 7 -12.77 -6.92 -7.24
N GLN A 8 -12.65 -5.59 -7.17
CA GLN A 8 -13.09 -4.70 -8.23
C GLN A 8 -12.11 -4.74 -9.42
N PRO A 9 -12.55 -5.12 -10.63
CA PRO A 9 -11.66 -5.28 -11.79
C PRO A 9 -10.90 -4.00 -12.15
N GLU A 10 -11.54 -2.83 -12.05
CA GLU A 10 -10.93 -1.54 -12.35
C GLU A 10 -9.81 -1.18 -11.36
N ILE A 11 -9.96 -1.55 -10.09
CA ILE A 11 -8.94 -1.34 -9.07
C ILE A 11 -7.75 -2.26 -9.32
N GLN A 12 -8.00 -3.53 -9.62
CA GLN A 12 -6.93 -4.47 -9.95
C GLN A 12 -6.17 -4.01 -11.20
N ALA A 13 -6.88 -3.60 -12.25
CA ALA A 13 -6.27 -3.13 -13.49
C ALA A 13 -5.41 -1.88 -13.25
N PHE A 14 -5.94 -0.90 -12.52
CA PHE A 14 -5.21 0.32 -12.18
C PHE A 14 -3.93 0.02 -11.39
N TYR A 15 -4.01 -0.80 -10.34
CA TYR A 15 -2.83 -1.09 -9.52
C TYR A 15 -1.80 -1.95 -10.25
N LYS A 16 -2.22 -2.94 -11.06
CA LYS A 16 -1.28 -3.74 -11.87
C LYS A 16 -0.59 -2.93 -12.96
N ALA A 17 -1.24 -1.91 -13.51
CA ALA A 17 -0.67 -1.06 -14.53
C ALA A 17 0.40 -0.08 -13.97
N ASN A 18 0.29 0.28 -12.69
CA ASN A 18 1.11 1.34 -12.10
C ASN A 18 2.10 0.86 -11.02
N PHE A 19 1.92 -0.35 -10.47
CA PHE A 19 2.73 -0.85 -9.36
C PHE A 19 3.10 -2.33 -9.51
N HIS A 20 4.25 -2.70 -8.96
CA HIS A 20 4.57 -4.09 -8.66
C HIS A 20 3.90 -4.48 -7.33
N LEU A 21 2.92 -5.38 -7.41
CA LEU A 21 2.13 -5.81 -6.26
C LEU A 21 2.74 -7.04 -5.61
N LEU A 22 3.02 -6.93 -4.31
CA LEU A 22 3.50 -8.03 -3.49
C LEU A 22 2.54 -8.22 -2.31
N GLU A 23 1.91 -9.39 -2.23
CA GLU A 23 1.12 -9.78 -1.05
C GLU A 23 2.04 -10.54 -0.08
N MET A 24 2.00 -10.15 1.18
CA MET A 24 2.75 -10.81 2.25
C MET A 24 1.78 -11.23 3.35
N ASN A 25 1.73 -12.53 3.63
CA ASN A 25 1.05 -13.03 4.80
C ASN A 25 2.06 -13.12 5.96
N ILE A 26 1.89 -12.27 6.98
CA ILE A 26 2.79 -12.22 8.14
C ILE A 26 2.75 -13.48 9.01
N LEU A 27 1.75 -14.35 8.80
CA LEU A 27 1.60 -15.63 9.48
C LEU A 27 2.29 -16.78 8.73
N ASP A 28 2.82 -16.52 7.54
CA ASP A 28 3.56 -17.50 6.77
C ASP A 28 5.00 -17.64 7.31
N GLU A 29 5.53 -18.85 7.21
CA GLU A 29 6.86 -19.23 7.69
C GLU A 29 7.89 -19.33 6.55
N HIS A 30 7.44 -19.28 5.30
CA HIS A 30 8.34 -19.30 4.14
C HIS A 30 9.25 -18.06 4.14
N PRO A 31 10.58 -18.24 4.02
CA PRO A 31 11.50 -17.13 3.94
C PRO A 31 11.22 -16.23 2.74
N ILE A 32 11.39 -14.93 2.94
CA ILE A 32 11.35 -13.91 1.90
C ILE A 32 12.71 -13.23 1.80
N SER A 33 13.01 -12.66 0.63
CA SER A 33 14.22 -11.85 0.43
C SER A 33 13.89 -10.38 0.64
N GLY A 34 14.64 -9.71 1.52
CA GLY A 34 14.56 -8.27 1.70
C GLY A 34 15.19 -7.49 0.55
N PHE A 35 15.03 -6.16 0.54
CA PHE A 35 15.58 -5.30 -0.51
C PHE A 35 17.11 -5.35 -0.64
N SER A 36 17.83 -5.66 0.44
CA SER A 36 19.30 -5.85 0.42
C SER A 36 19.73 -7.28 0.08
N GLY A 37 18.80 -8.15 -0.31
CA GLY A 37 19.07 -9.56 -0.64
C GLY A 37 19.24 -10.50 0.56
N ASN A 38 19.07 -9.98 1.79
CA ASN A 38 19.08 -10.81 2.99
C ASN A 38 17.79 -11.64 3.10
N GLN A 39 17.92 -12.90 3.52
CA GLN A 39 16.75 -13.71 3.88
C GLN A 39 16.17 -13.21 5.20
N THR A 40 14.84 -13.12 5.27
CA THR A 40 14.07 -12.79 6.48
C THR A 40 12.77 -13.59 6.46
N THR A 41 12.09 -13.71 7.59
CA THR A 41 10.71 -14.21 7.61
C THR A 41 9.69 -13.07 7.43
N PRO A 42 8.48 -13.33 6.92
CA PRO A 42 7.38 -12.36 6.91
C PRO A 42 7.10 -11.75 8.29
N LYS A 43 7.20 -12.57 9.34
CA LYS A 43 7.05 -12.13 10.74
C LYS A 43 8.12 -11.11 11.13
N GLU A 44 9.40 -11.43 10.94
CA GLU A 44 10.51 -10.51 11.26
C GLU A 44 10.46 -9.24 10.41
N PHE A 45 10.13 -9.36 9.12
CA PHE A 45 9.93 -8.21 8.23
C PHE A 45 8.79 -7.30 8.72
N SER A 46 7.68 -7.89 9.17
CA SER A 46 6.56 -7.12 9.72
C SER A 46 6.95 -6.40 11.01
N GLN A 47 7.74 -7.05 11.87
CA GLN A 47 8.21 -6.49 13.14
C GLN A 47 9.19 -5.32 12.91
N SER A 48 10.14 -5.48 11.99
CA SER A 48 11.11 -4.42 11.64
C SER A 48 10.44 -3.21 10.98
N ASN A 49 9.34 -3.41 10.25
CA ASN A 49 8.51 -2.33 9.69
C ASN A 49 7.45 -1.78 10.66
N HIS A 50 7.44 -2.25 11.91
CA HIS A 50 6.48 -1.90 12.95
C HIS A 50 5.02 -2.07 12.51
N ILE A 51 4.72 -3.16 11.81
CA ILE A 51 3.37 -3.53 11.40
C ILE A 51 2.68 -4.18 12.61
N ARG A 52 1.62 -3.54 13.10
CA ARG A 52 0.82 -4.02 14.25
C ARG A 52 -0.63 -4.36 13.88
N VAL A 53 -1.07 -3.93 12.70
CA VAL A 53 -2.46 -4.03 12.24
C VAL A 53 -2.45 -4.48 10.79
N THR A 54 -3.34 -5.40 10.46
CA THR A 54 -3.57 -5.84 9.08
C THR A 54 -4.97 -5.39 8.61
N PRO A 55 -5.13 -5.02 7.33
CA PRO A 55 -4.07 -4.86 6.33
C PRO A 55 -3.21 -3.61 6.60
N THR A 56 -1.93 -3.67 6.23
CA THR A 56 -1.03 -2.52 6.12
C THR A 56 -0.44 -2.54 4.72
N LEU A 57 -0.49 -1.41 4.03
CA LEU A 57 0.07 -1.22 2.69
C LEU A 57 1.30 -0.34 2.83
N ILE A 58 2.40 -0.76 2.21
CA ILE A 58 3.64 0.01 2.20
C ILE A 58 4.05 0.22 0.75
N PHE A 59 4.31 1.46 0.40
CA PHE A 59 4.80 1.86 -0.92
C PHE A 59 6.29 2.15 -0.81
N TYR A 60 7.05 1.53 -1.71
CA TYR A 60 8.49 1.73 -1.83
C TYR A 60 8.83 2.34 -3.19
N SER A 61 9.91 3.12 -3.26
CA SER A 61 10.53 3.52 -4.51
C SER A 61 11.19 2.32 -5.19
N THR A 62 11.57 2.48 -6.45
CA THR A 62 12.37 1.49 -7.18
C THR A 62 13.76 1.27 -6.58
N GLU A 63 14.22 2.20 -5.74
CA GLU A 63 15.49 2.11 -5.00
C GLU A 63 15.33 1.46 -3.62
N GLY A 64 14.10 1.06 -3.24
CA GLY A 64 13.81 0.41 -1.96
C GLY A 64 13.57 1.39 -0.80
N GLU A 65 13.46 2.68 -1.05
CA GLU A 65 13.09 3.67 -0.03
C GLU A 65 11.59 3.58 0.28
N ARG A 66 11.21 3.60 1.56
CA ARG A 66 9.80 3.61 1.96
C ARG A 66 9.18 5.00 1.77
N LEU A 67 8.33 5.15 0.77
CA LEU A 67 7.63 6.40 0.45
C LEU A 67 6.42 6.66 1.35
N PHE A 68 5.58 5.65 1.55
CA PHE A 68 4.32 5.81 2.28
C PHE A 68 3.88 4.52 2.97
N LYS A 69 3.16 4.65 4.08
CA LYS A 69 2.54 3.53 4.81
C LYS A 69 1.09 3.85 5.15
N GLN A 70 0.16 3.13 4.54
CA GLN A 70 -1.26 3.16 4.89
C GLN A 70 -1.55 2.04 5.89
N ILE A 71 -2.06 2.41 7.07
CA ILE A 71 -2.45 1.47 8.12
C ILE A 71 -3.97 1.32 8.10
N GLY A 72 -4.46 0.08 8.13
CA GLY A 72 -5.88 -0.23 8.26
C GLY A 72 -6.64 -0.26 6.94
N ILE A 73 -7.93 -0.52 7.05
CA ILE A 73 -8.83 -0.78 5.93
C ILE A 73 -9.22 0.52 5.22
N ILE A 74 -9.14 0.52 3.88
CA ILE A 74 -9.89 1.44 3.02
C ILE A 74 -11.04 0.63 2.42
N ALA A 75 -12.27 0.96 2.78
CA ALA A 75 -13.45 0.18 2.39
C ALA A 75 -14.06 0.61 1.05
N ASP A 76 -13.80 1.86 0.64
CA ASP A 76 -14.33 2.47 -0.57
C ASP A 76 -13.34 2.29 -1.76
N PRO A 77 -13.79 1.71 -2.89
CA PRO A 77 -12.92 1.51 -4.06
C PRO A 77 -12.35 2.81 -4.64
N GLN A 78 -13.13 3.90 -4.65
CA GLN A 78 -12.70 5.20 -5.17
C GLN A 78 -11.63 5.81 -4.26
N GLU A 79 -11.77 5.71 -2.95
CA GLU A 79 -10.71 6.12 -2.02
C GLU A 79 -9.43 5.30 -2.20
N PHE A 80 -9.58 4.01 -2.49
CA PHE A 80 -8.43 3.15 -2.78
C PHE A 80 -7.75 3.55 -4.08
N ARG A 81 -8.51 3.89 -5.14
CA ARG A 81 -7.94 4.47 -6.35
C ARG A 81 -7.16 5.76 -6.07
N TRP A 82 -7.75 6.67 -5.29
CA TRP A 82 -7.10 7.91 -4.89
C TRP A 82 -5.83 7.67 -4.07
N LEU A 83 -5.74 6.59 -3.30
CA LEU A 83 -4.50 6.23 -2.63
C LEU A 83 -3.38 5.99 -3.65
N GLY A 84 -3.65 5.25 -4.72
CA GLY A 84 -2.65 5.04 -5.76
C GLY A 84 -2.31 6.33 -6.53
N GLU A 85 -3.32 7.16 -6.86
CA GLU A 85 -3.08 8.48 -7.46
C GLU A 85 -2.20 9.37 -6.58
N TYR A 86 -2.47 9.42 -5.28
CA TYR A 86 -1.68 10.17 -4.31
C TYR A 86 -0.21 9.74 -4.25
N ILE A 87 0.08 8.45 -4.48
CA ILE A 87 1.47 7.97 -4.57
C ILE A 87 2.10 8.37 -5.91
N LEU A 88 1.38 8.21 -7.02
CA LEU A 88 1.88 8.55 -8.37
C LEU A 88 2.13 10.05 -8.54
N GLU A 89 1.34 10.89 -7.88
CA GLU A 89 1.46 12.35 -7.88
C GLU A 89 2.47 12.86 -6.83
N GLU A 90 3.17 11.96 -6.13
CA GLU A 90 4.06 12.30 -5.01
C GLU A 90 3.40 13.17 -3.93
N GLY A 91 2.08 13.03 -3.76
CA GLY A 91 1.28 13.87 -2.85
C GLY A 91 1.73 13.76 -1.40
N TYR A 92 2.37 12.65 -1.02
CA TYR A 92 2.94 12.42 0.31
C TYR A 92 4.06 13.39 0.70
N SER A 93 4.68 14.07 -0.26
CA SER A 93 5.67 15.11 0.03
C SER A 93 5.04 16.48 0.31
N HIS A 94 3.75 16.66 0.02
CA HIS A 94 3.06 17.95 0.05
C HIS A 94 1.96 18.01 1.11
N GLU A 95 1.15 16.96 1.24
CA GLU A 95 0.01 16.93 2.16
C GLU A 95 -0.25 15.53 2.71
N SER A 96 -1.09 15.42 3.74
CA SER A 96 -1.56 14.12 4.21
C SER A 96 -2.59 13.53 3.26
N PHE A 97 -2.62 12.20 3.14
CA PHE A 97 -3.65 11.50 2.36
C PHE A 97 -5.08 11.86 2.80
N GLY A 98 -5.30 12.15 4.09
CA GLY A 98 -6.60 12.60 4.59
C GLY A 98 -7.04 13.96 4.02
N HIS A 99 -6.09 14.88 3.85
CA HIS A 99 -6.34 16.18 3.23
C HIS A 99 -6.55 16.02 1.72
N TYR A 100 -5.70 15.23 1.05
CA TYR A 100 -5.85 14.91 -0.37
C TYR A 100 -7.24 14.35 -0.71
N LYS A 101 -7.72 13.38 0.08
CA LYS A 101 -9.09 12.83 -0.07
C LYS A 101 -10.17 13.89 0.12
N ARG A 102 -9.99 14.81 1.06
CA ARG A 102 -10.96 15.89 1.28
C ARG A 102 -11.05 16.79 0.05
N ASN A 103 -9.91 17.17 -0.50
CA ASN A 103 -9.82 18.03 -1.69
C ASN A 103 -10.46 17.37 -2.92
N LYS A 104 -10.20 16.07 -3.14
CA LYS A 104 -10.85 15.29 -4.22
C LYS A 104 -12.37 15.21 -4.08
N ARG A 105 -12.91 15.15 -2.85
CA ARG A 105 -14.37 15.14 -2.62
C ARG A 105 -15.03 16.49 -2.89
N THR A 106 -14.34 17.60 -2.63
CA THR A 106 -14.89 18.95 -2.81
C THR A 106 -14.70 19.51 -4.22
N GLY A 107 -13.83 18.90 -5.03
CA GLY A 107 -13.55 19.29 -6.42
C GLY A 107 -14.54 18.73 -7.46
N HIS A 108 -15.69 18.22 -7.03
CA HIS A 108 -16.78 17.71 -7.87
C HIS A 108 -18.04 18.56 -7.73
#